data_AF-A0A2D8C461-F1
#
_entry.id   AF-A0A2D8C461-F1
#
_cell.length_a   1.000
_cell.length_b   1.000
_cell.length_c   1.000
_cell.angle_alpha   90.00
_cell.angle_beta   90.00
_cell.angle_gamma   90.00
#
_symmetry.space_group_name_H-M   'P 1'
#
loop_
_entity.id
_entity.type
_entity.pdbx_description
1 polymer ?
#
loop_
_entity_poly.entity_id
_entity_poly.type
_entity_poly.pdbx_seq_one_letter_code
_entity_poly.pdbx_strand_id
1 'polypeptide(L)'
;MIMIPFFHRATQIVPDCQTYPKHKTALALMIFYHKWQEYFGDDDYKVKELLNKVMVKWGRHLRTIEARGFNLHGEPITKATIQGIVETDTIIWVWQAYGKISETSLMHELVHISLKASIGTTDPDHEGHVYEGWTPAHTRMIEEAKDMLRAFNI
;
A
#
# COMPACT_ATOMS: atom_id res chain seq x y z
N MET A 1 -18.10 0.68 5.79
CA MET A 1 -16.77 0.89 6.39
C MET A 1 -16.62 -0.08 7.55
N ILE A 2 -15.50 -0.80 7.64
CA ILE A 2 -15.25 -1.87 8.61
C ILE A 2 -13.95 -1.54 9.34
N MET A 3 -13.95 -1.59 10.67
CA MET A 3 -12.73 -1.40 11.47
C MET A 3 -11.77 -2.59 11.27
N ILE A 4 -10.50 -2.29 11.03
CA ILE A 4 -9.44 -3.29 10.99
C ILE A 4 -9.01 -3.55 12.45
N PRO A 5 -9.10 -4.80 12.95
CA PRO A 5 -8.76 -5.10 14.34
C PRO A 5 -7.26 -4.84 14.61
N PHE A 6 -6.93 -4.58 15.88
CA PHE A 6 -5.58 -4.30 16.39
C PHE A 6 -4.97 -2.93 16.00
N PHE A 7 -5.72 -2.11 15.25
CA PHE A 7 -5.37 -0.73 14.93
C PHE A 7 -6.39 0.22 15.55
N HIS A 8 -5.96 1.44 15.91
CA HIS A 8 -6.81 2.38 16.65
C HIS A 8 -8.02 2.88 15.83
N ARG A 9 -7.77 3.33 14.60
CA ARG A 9 -8.76 3.94 13.69
C ARG A 9 -8.68 3.41 12.26
N ALA A 10 -7.85 2.41 12.00
CA ALA A 10 -7.69 1.87 10.66
C ALA A 10 -8.99 1.20 10.20
N THR A 11 -9.34 1.43 8.94
CA THR A 11 -10.61 0.97 8.36
C THR A 11 -10.39 0.36 6.99
N GLN A 12 -11.41 -0.36 6.53
CA GLN A 12 -11.51 -0.73 5.14
C GLN A 12 -12.92 -0.54 4.60
N ILE A 13 -13.00 -0.33 3.29
CA ILE A 13 -14.24 -0.37 2.52
C ILE A 13 -14.10 -1.52 1.54
N VAL A 14 -15.01 -2.47 1.63
CA VAL A 14 -15.09 -3.65 0.77
C VAL A 14 -16.26 -3.51 -0.20
N PRO A 15 -16.15 -4.00 -1.44
CA PRO A 15 -17.24 -3.92 -2.40
C PRO A 15 -18.38 -4.91 -2.10
N ASP A 16 -18.11 -5.96 -1.30
CA ASP A 16 -19.09 -6.87 -0.74
C ASP A 16 -18.56 -7.54 0.53
N CYS A 17 -19.43 -8.26 1.22
CA CYS A 17 -19.12 -8.94 2.48
C CYS A 17 -18.15 -10.13 2.32
N GLN A 18 -17.83 -10.56 1.09
CA GLN A 18 -16.93 -11.69 0.82
C GLN A 18 -15.50 -11.22 0.52
N THR A 19 -15.33 -9.99 0.02
CA THR A 19 -14.00 -9.40 -0.16
C THR A 19 -13.29 -9.25 1.17
N TYR A 20 -12.24 -10.07 1.35
CA TYR A 20 -11.27 -10.06 2.44
C TYR A 20 -11.82 -9.84 3.86
N PRO A 21 -11.87 -10.90 4.68
CA PRO A 21 -12.18 -10.75 6.10
C PRO A 21 -11.24 -9.75 6.80
N LYS A 22 -11.78 -8.95 7.72
CA LYS A 22 -11.04 -7.87 8.40
C LYS A 22 -9.72 -8.29 9.07
N HIS A 23 -9.63 -9.52 9.55
CA HIS A 23 -8.43 -10.07 10.17
C HIS A 23 -7.33 -10.38 9.15
N LYS A 24 -7.67 -10.73 7.90
CA LYS A 24 -6.68 -10.91 6.82
C LYS A 24 -6.04 -9.58 6.44
N THR A 25 -6.85 -8.51 6.34
CA THR A 25 -6.32 -7.16 6.14
C THR A 25 -5.45 -6.73 7.32
N ALA A 26 -5.87 -7.02 8.56
CA ALA A 26 -5.07 -6.71 9.74
C ALA A 26 -3.70 -7.41 9.70
N LEU A 27 -3.69 -8.72 9.39
CA LEU A 27 -2.46 -9.48 9.26
C LEU A 27 -1.57 -8.93 8.13
N ALA A 28 -2.15 -8.51 7.00
CA ALA A 28 -1.39 -7.88 5.93
C ALA A 28 -0.74 -6.55 6.37
N LEU A 29 -1.46 -5.70 7.11
CA LEU A 29 -0.89 -4.47 7.67
C LEU A 29 0.22 -4.77 8.71
N MET A 30 0.07 -5.82 9.51
CA MET A 30 1.10 -6.25 10.47
C MET A 30 2.35 -6.77 9.77
N ILE A 31 2.18 -7.59 8.72
CA ILE A 31 3.30 -8.09 7.90
C ILE A 31 4.04 -6.93 7.25
N PHE A 32 3.29 -5.98 6.66
CA PHE A 32 3.88 -4.76 6.11
C PHE A 32 4.70 -4.02 7.17
N TYR A 33 4.12 -3.76 8.34
CA TYR A 33 4.82 -3.01 9.39
C TYR A 33 6.07 -3.73 9.90
N HIS A 34 5.98 -5.03 10.12
CA HIS A 34 7.12 -5.85 10.52
C HIS A 34 8.26 -5.76 9.50
N LYS A 35 7.94 -5.91 8.20
CA LYS A 35 8.92 -5.78 7.13
C LYS A 35 9.47 -4.37 6.96
N TRP A 36 8.63 -3.36 7.13
CA TRP A 36 9.09 -1.97 7.15
C TRP A 36 10.12 -1.73 8.25
N GLN A 37 9.84 -2.17 9.48
CA GLN A 37 10.76 -2.03 10.60
C GLN A 37 12.08 -2.78 10.39
N GLU A 38 12.05 -4.00 9.83
CA GLU A 38 13.27 -4.77 9.53
C GLU A 38 14.20 -4.06 8.54
N TYR A 39 13.62 -3.40 7.54
CA TYR A 39 14.40 -2.77 6.47
C TYR A 39 14.82 -1.33 6.78
N PHE A 40 13.93 -0.55 7.39
CA PHE A 40 14.05 0.91 7.44
C PHE A 40 13.98 1.49 8.85
N GLY A 41 13.59 0.68 9.84
CA GLY A 41 13.18 1.22 11.14
C GLY A 41 11.88 2.02 11.05
N ASP A 42 11.54 2.75 12.12
CA ASP A 42 10.36 3.63 12.18
C ASP A 42 10.58 4.73 13.21
N ASP A 43 11.42 5.70 12.86
CA ASP A 43 11.73 6.85 13.71
C ASP A 43 10.47 7.63 14.06
N ASP A 44 10.34 8.00 15.34
CA ASP A 44 9.16 8.66 15.93
C ASP A 44 7.83 7.94 15.68
N TYR A 45 7.86 6.65 15.33
CA TYR A 45 6.67 5.84 15.06
C TYR A 45 5.78 6.36 13.92
N LYS A 46 6.33 7.15 12.98
CA LYS A 46 5.55 7.81 11.91
C LYS A 46 4.73 6.82 11.09
N VAL A 47 5.32 5.68 10.72
CA VAL A 47 4.64 4.65 9.92
C VAL A 47 3.65 3.88 10.78
N LYS A 48 3.99 3.56 12.03
CA LYS A 48 3.02 2.96 12.96
C LYS A 48 1.78 3.83 13.16
N GLU A 49 1.96 5.13 13.37
CA GLU A 49 0.86 6.07 13.56
C GLU A 49 0.01 6.19 12.30
N LEU A 50 0.63 6.16 11.12
CA LEU A 50 -0.07 6.10 9.84
C LEU A 50 -0.93 4.83 9.73
N LEU A 51 -0.35 3.65 9.96
CA LEU A 51 -1.07 2.38 9.87
C LEU A 51 -2.21 2.30 10.89
N ASN A 52 -2.10 2.98 12.03
CA ASN A 52 -3.18 3.09 13.01
C ASN A 52 -4.41 3.87 12.52
N LYS A 53 -4.31 4.62 11.42
CA LYS A 53 -5.41 5.45 10.88
C LYS A 53 -5.68 5.23 9.38
N VAL A 54 -4.96 4.31 8.73
CA VAL A 54 -5.11 4.06 7.28
C VAL A 54 -6.50 3.52 6.94
N MET A 55 -7.06 3.97 5.82
CA MET A 55 -8.25 3.41 5.20
C MET A 55 -7.87 2.70 3.90
N VAL A 56 -8.21 1.40 3.81
CA VAL A 56 -8.03 0.60 2.59
C VAL A 56 -9.36 0.48 1.85
N LYS A 57 -9.45 1.03 0.63
CA LYS A 57 -10.64 0.93 -0.23
C LYS A 57 -10.41 -0.14 -1.29
N TRP A 58 -11.12 -1.26 -1.18
CA TRP A 58 -11.05 -2.35 -2.14
C TRP A 58 -11.98 -2.10 -3.33
N GLY A 59 -11.45 -2.21 -4.55
CA GLY A 59 -12.19 -2.09 -5.80
C GLY A 59 -12.35 -3.41 -6.54
N ARG A 60 -13.49 -3.62 -7.21
CA ARG A 60 -13.73 -4.81 -8.06
C ARG A 60 -13.04 -4.74 -9.43
N HIS A 61 -12.91 -3.53 -9.96
CA HIS A 61 -12.40 -3.29 -11.30
C HIS A 61 -11.15 -2.44 -11.24
N LEU A 62 -10.25 -2.67 -12.18
CA LEU A 62 -9.14 -1.76 -12.45
C LEU A 62 -9.68 -0.37 -12.77
N ARG A 63 -8.92 0.66 -12.41
CA ARG A 63 -9.25 2.04 -12.75
C ARG A 63 -8.34 2.51 -13.87
N THR A 64 -8.90 3.25 -14.81
CA THR A 64 -8.12 4.04 -15.75
C THR A 64 -8.14 5.48 -15.27
N ILE A 65 -6.96 6.05 -15.05
CA ILE A 65 -6.82 7.44 -14.61
C ILE A 65 -6.02 8.25 -15.63
N GLU A 66 -6.35 9.52 -15.72
CA GLU A 66 -5.58 10.51 -16.47
C GLU A 66 -4.48 11.10 -15.57
N ALA A 67 -3.25 11.13 -16.10
CA ALA A 67 -2.06 11.83 -15.59
C ALA A 67 -1.88 11.98 -14.06
N ARG A 68 -1.44 10.91 -13.38
CA ARG A 68 -1.03 10.96 -11.95
C ARG A 68 0.20 10.13 -11.57
N GLY A 69 0.88 9.51 -12.53
CA GLY A 69 2.07 8.69 -12.27
C GLY A 69 3.21 9.06 -13.22
N PHE A 70 4.41 8.63 -12.87
CA PHE A 70 5.61 8.83 -13.69
C PHE A 70 6.22 7.46 -14.02
N ASN A 71 6.95 7.38 -15.13
CA ASN A 71 7.80 6.22 -15.40
C ASN A 71 9.15 6.37 -14.68
N LEU A 72 10.03 5.37 -14.76
CA LEU A 72 11.37 5.39 -14.13
C LEU A 72 12.30 6.50 -14.68
N HIS A 73 11.94 7.10 -15.82
CA HIS A 73 12.64 8.27 -16.38
C HIS A 73 12.05 9.59 -15.87
N GLY A 74 11.06 9.55 -14.97
CA GLY A 74 10.38 10.73 -14.46
C GLY A 74 9.45 11.39 -15.48
N GLU A 75 9.07 10.69 -16.55
CA GLU A 75 8.16 11.21 -17.56
C GLU A 75 6.71 10.94 -17.13
N PRO A 76 5.80 11.92 -17.24
CA PRO A 76 4.43 11.76 -16.82
C PRO A 76 3.70 10.75 -17.71
N ILE A 77 3.00 9.80 -17.08
CA ILE A 77 2.16 8.84 -17.76
C ILE A 77 0.79 9.47 -18.00
N THR A 78 0.45 9.73 -19.26
CA THR A 78 -0.78 10.46 -19.63
C THR A 78 -2.05 9.67 -19.36
N LYS A 79 -1.99 8.34 -19.47
CA LYS A 79 -3.12 7.43 -19.18
C LYS A 79 -2.59 6.09 -18.74
N ALA A 80 -3.07 5.61 -17.59
CA ALA A 80 -2.67 4.32 -17.04
C ALA A 80 -3.87 3.54 -16.52
N THR A 81 -3.82 2.22 -16.72
CA THR A 81 -4.67 1.29 -15.96
C THR A 81 -3.94 0.93 -14.67
N ILE A 82 -4.50 1.32 -13.54
CA ILE A 82 -3.86 1.18 -12.23
C ILE A 82 -4.51 0.07 -11.39
N GLN A 83 -3.68 -0.58 -10.58
CA GLN A 83 -4.08 -1.60 -9.62
C GLN A 83 -4.24 -1.03 -8.20
N GLY A 84 -3.67 0.13 -7.92
CA GLY A 84 -3.87 0.87 -6.69
C GLY A 84 -3.47 2.33 -6.85
N ILE A 85 -3.82 3.14 -5.85
CA ILE A 85 -3.39 4.54 -5.76
C ILE A 85 -3.56 5.04 -4.31
N VAL A 86 -2.63 5.89 -3.88
CA VAL A 86 -2.81 6.76 -2.70
C VAL A 86 -3.78 7.89 -3.05
N GLU A 87 -4.99 7.87 -2.48
CA GLU A 87 -6.01 8.90 -2.71
C GLU A 87 -5.79 10.13 -1.83
N THR A 88 -5.34 9.93 -0.58
CA THR A 88 -5.01 10.99 0.39
C THR A 88 -3.91 10.52 1.34
N ASP A 89 -3.52 11.36 2.31
CA ASP A 89 -2.50 11.04 3.32
C ASP A 89 -2.84 9.85 4.23
N THR A 90 -4.09 9.37 4.21
CA THR A 90 -4.53 8.21 5.01
C THR A 90 -5.40 7.23 4.24
N ILE A 91 -5.66 7.45 2.94
CA ILE A 91 -6.57 6.63 2.16
C ILE A 91 -5.83 6.07 0.96
N ILE A 92 -5.86 4.74 0.82
CA ILE A 92 -5.42 4.03 -0.37
C ILE A 92 -6.60 3.32 -1.01
N TRP A 93 -6.59 3.27 -2.34
CA TRP A 93 -7.47 2.40 -3.11
C TRP A 93 -6.65 1.27 -3.72
N VAL A 94 -7.17 0.04 -3.66
CA VAL A 94 -6.52 -1.16 -4.15
C VAL A 94 -7.54 -2.03 -4.88
N TRP A 95 -7.22 -2.48 -6.08
CA TRP A 95 -7.99 -3.50 -6.79
C TRP A 95 -7.84 -4.86 -6.08
N GLN A 96 -8.96 -5.52 -5.80
CA GLN A 96 -9.01 -6.78 -5.02
C GLN A 96 -8.44 -8.02 -5.75
N ALA A 97 -7.77 -7.82 -6.88
CA ALA A 97 -7.20 -8.90 -7.70
C ALA A 97 -8.20 -10.05 -7.94
N TYR A 98 -7.70 -11.29 -7.98
CA TYR A 98 -8.48 -12.51 -8.20
C TYR A 98 -8.84 -13.25 -6.90
N GLY A 99 -8.73 -12.58 -5.74
CA GLY A 99 -9.24 -13.10 -4.46
C GLY A 99 -8.22 -13.29 -3.34
N LYS A 100 -6.93 -13.04 -3.56
CA LYS A 100 -5.89 -13.05 -2.49
C LYS A 100 -5.22 -11.69 -2.35
N ILE A 101 -5.02 -11.23 -1.11
CA ILE A 101 -4.31 -9.98 -0.79
C ILE A 101 -2.88 -10.01 -1.31
N SER A 102 -2.20 -11.18 -1.27
CA SER A 102 -0.85 -11.35 -1.83
C SER A 102 -0.71 -10.97 -3.30
N GLU A 103 -1.80 -11.01 -4.06
CA GLU A 103 -1.84 -10.71 -5.49
C GLU A 103 -2.19 -9.25 -5.78
N THR A 104 -2.53 -8.47 -4.75
CA THR A 104 -2.93 -7.06 -4.89
C THR A 104 -1.71 -6.13 -4.90
N SER A 105 -1.94 -4.85 -5.15
CA SER A 105 -0.95 -3.80 -4.96
C SER A 105 -0.91 -3.23 -3.53
N LEU A 106 -1.59 -3.85 -2.55
CA LEU A 106 -1.67 -3.31 -1.17
C LEU A 106 -0.30 -2.93 -0.61
N MET A 107 0.68 -3.84 -0.68
CA MET A 107 2.02 -3.58 -0.14
C MET A 107 2.72 -2.41 -0.83
N HIS A 108 2.47 -2.23 -2.13
CA HIS A 108 3.01 -1.12 -2.92
C HIS A 108 2.42 0.21 -2.49
N GLU A 109 1.10 0.30 -2.37
CA GLU A 109 0.43 1.53 -1.90
C GLU A 109 0.79 1.86 -0.45
N LEU A 110 1.01 0.85 0.39
CA LEU A 110 1.46 1.04 1.76
C LEU A 110 2.87 1.63 1.80
N VAL A 111 3.78 1.30 0.87
CA VAL A 111 5.08 1.98 0.77
C VAL A 111 4.89 3.46 0.45
N HIS A 112 4.12 3.80 -0.58
CA HIS A 112 3.91 5.21 -0.97
C HIS A 112 3.39 6.08 0.18
N ILE A 113 2.37 5.60 0.90
CA ILE A 113 1.80 6.37 2.00
C ILE A 113 2.73 6.41 3.22
N SER A 114 3.54 5.37 3.44
CA SER A 114 4.55 5.32 4.51
C SER A 114 5.73 6.26 4.22
N LEU A 115 6.18 6.35 2.97
CA LEU A 115 7.14 7.37 2.54
C LEU A 115 6.56 8.77 2.77
N LYS A 116 5.29 8.99 2.42
CA LYS A 116 4.66 10.30 2.63
C LYS A 116 4.64 10.69 4.10
N ALA A 117 4.33 9.76 5.00
CA ALA A 117 4.37 10.01 6.44
C ALA A 117 5.80 10.21 6.98
N SER A 118 6.78 9.50 6.41
CA SER A 118 8.16 9.50 6.92
C SER A 118 8.97 10.72 6.46
N ILE A 119 8.91 11.01 5.16
CA ILE A 119 9.75 11.98 4.45
C ILE A 119 8.96 13.03 3.64
N GLY A 120 7.63 12.99 3.66
CA GLY A 120 6.77 14.02 3.06
C GLY A 120 6.44 13.85 1.58
N THR A 121 6.97 12.81 0.92
CA THR A 121 6.70 12.51 -0.50
C THR A 121 6.17 11.09 -0.67
N THR A 122 5.30 10.87 -1.66
CA THR A 122 4.87 9.52 -2.03
C THR A 122 5.87 8.82 -2.93
N ASP A 123 6.80 9.55 -3.55
CA ASP A 123 7.70 9.04 -4.59
C ASP A 123 6.95 8.36 -5.75
N PRO A 124 6.40 9.15 -6.69
CA PRO A 124 5.58 8.63 -7.78
C PRO A 124 6.36 8.09 -8.99
N ASP A 125 7.69 8.25 -9.07
CA ASP A 125 8.54 7.62 -10.09
C ASP A 125 9.35 6.42 -9.55
N HIS A 126 9.17 6.08 -8.27
CA HIS A 126 9.73 4.89 -7.62
C HIS A 126 11.25 4.90 -7.59
N GLU A 127 11.89 3.95 -8.29
CA GLU A 127 13.36 3.92 -8.43
C GLU A 127 13.86 4.88 -9.52
N GLY A 128 12.99 5.80 -9.94
CA GLY A 128 13.34 6.92 -10.79
C GLY A 128 14.26 7.92 -10.08
N HIS A 129 14.62 8.97 -10.82
CA HIS A 129 15.63 9.92 -10.40
C HIS A 129 15.05 11.32 -10.13
N VAL A 130 13.73 11.49 -10.27
CA VAL A 130 13.06 12.79 -10.11
C VAL A 130 12.55 12.98 -8.69
N TYR A 131 12.01 11.93 -8.07
CA TYR A 131 11.61 11.96 -6.67
C TYR A 131 12.52 11.06 -5.85
N GLU A 132 12.84 11.50 -4.64
CA GLU A 132 13.69 10.75 -3.72
C GLU A 132 12.83 10.08 -2.64
N GLY A 133 13.07 8.79 -2.38
CA GLY A 133 12.48 8.08 -1.26
C GLY A 133 12.42 6.57 -1.44
N TRP A 134 11.83 6.13 -2.55
CA TRP A 134 11.72 4.73 -2.93
C TRP A 134 13.07 4.26 -3.46
N THR A 135 13.47 3.06 -3.04
CA THR A 135 14.76 2.46 -3.39
C THR A 135 14.57 0.98 -3.71
N PRO A 136 15.58 0.32 -4.29
CA PRO A 136 15.53 -1.14 -4.49
C PRO A 136 15.27 -1.94 -3.20
N ALA A 137 15.56 -1.37 -2.02
CA ALA A 137 15.22 -1.98 -0.74
C ALA A 137 13.70 -2.04 -0.51
N HIS A 138 12.94 -1.03 -0.94
CA HIS A 138 11.47 -1.01 -0.85
C HIS A 138 10.84 -2.06 -1.77
N THR A 139 11.37 -2.19 -2.99
CA THR A 139 10.95 -3.22 -3.95
C THR A 139 11.17 -4.61 -3.36
N ARG A 140 12.36 -4.89 -2.81
CA ARG A 140 12.64 -6.16 -2.12
C ARG A 140 11.73 -6.40 -0.91
N MET A 141 11.49 -5.38 -0.11
CA MET A 141 10.61 -5.47 1.06
C MET A 141 9.18 -5.86 0.66
N ILE A 142 8.66 -5.30 -0.45
CA ILE A 142 7.35 -5.67 -0.99
C ILE A 142 7.32 -7.13 -1.44
N GLU A 143 8.36 -7.61 -2.12
CA GLU A 143 8.47 -9.00 -2.57
C GLU A 143 8.43 -9.96 -1.38
N GLU A 144 9.25 -9.71 -0.35
CA GLU A 144 9.27 -10.54 0.87
C GLU A 144 7.97 -10.49 1.65
N ALA A 145 7.35 -9.30 1.77
CA ALA A 145 6.04 -9.16 2.39
C ALA A 145 4.99 -9.98 1.65
N LYS A 146 4.99 -9.95 0.31
CA LYS A 146 4.09 -10.76 -0.53
C LYS A 146 4.34 -12.25 -0.38
N ASP A 147 5.58 -12.69 -0.29
CA ASP A 147 5.90 -14.10 -0.03
C ASP A 147 5.38 -14.57 1.33
N MET A 148 5.47 -13.72 2.35
CA MET A 148 4.89 -13.99 3.66
C MET A 148 3.35 -14.07 3.60
N LEU A 149 2.70 -13.15 2.87
CA LEU A 149 1.24 -13.23 2.64
C LEU A 149 0.86 -14.57 1.96
N ARG A 150 1.62 -15.00 0.95
CA ARG A 150 1.39 -16.29 0.26
C ARG A 150 1.54 -17.48 1.21
N ALA A 151 2.55 -17.46 2.08
CA ALA A 151 2.78 -18.50 3.08
C ALA A 151 1.60 -18.63 4.06
N PHE A 152 0.94 -17.51 4.41
CA PHE A 152 -0.29 -17.51 5.22
C PHE A 152 -1.58 -17.71 4.41
N ASN A 153 -1.48 -17.90 3.09
CA ASN A 153 -2.62 -18.03 2.17
C ASN A 153 -3.61 -16.85 2.28
N ILE A 154 -3.08 -15.62 2.34
CA ILE A 154 -3.84 -14.38 2.46
C ILE A 154 -3.70 -13.46 1.26
#